data_AF-A0A3N4MMX3-F1
#
_entry.id   AF-A0A3N4MMX3-F1
#
_cell.length_a   1.000
_cell.length_b   1.000
_cell.length_c   1.000
_cell.angle_alpha   90.00
_cell.angle_beta   90.00
_cell.angle_gamma   90.00
#
_symmetry.space_group_name_H-M   'P 1'
#
loop_
_entity.id
_entity.type
_entity.pdbx_description
1 polymer ?
#
loop_
_entity_poly.entity_id
_entity_poly.type
_entity_poly.pdbx_seq_one_letter_code
_entity_poly.pdbx_strand_id
1 'polypeptide(L)'
;VTPSENTDGSKTYTVAAKTDGTTIKVDGSGNLTANTAALNSTDGKVGEPGVEDGNKLVTAGDVAAAINNSGWKAKSGGNKADGDEAESELVKAGGEVEFAAGKNLKVKRTGKVFTFETQDDVSFNNITLDGNLTAGDSVFNSDGITVSNGAAGNPVKLGKGGLDNGGNKIANVAAGDINAASTDAVNGGQLHGIIEKGFKIADGQGSEDTVKLGETVTYRSAGGNIVTTVGDNSIDFDLADKVTVGKTAASPVTIDGTTGTVGGLTNKTWNPDNIVSGQAATEDQLKQVSAVANAGWNLTAQGANSSNVAASETVDLNNTDGNIVVSKEAGKDEVTFNLAKDITVGSLTAGDTKVEDKGITVSNGTAGKPVTLTKDGLDNGGNKVVNVAAGDINAASTDAVNGSQLFNNARSIADSLGGGSAVKSDGTVGAPTYNVANPADGSSKAVNNVGDAVTALNDAVNSPLTFAGDSGTEFTRKLGSKINVKGGADEAKLSDGNIGVVG
;
A
#
# COMPACT_ATOMS: atom_id res chain seq x y z
N VAL A 1 9.05 -165.06 -91.34
CA VAL A 1 7.64 -165.38 -91.02
C VAL A 1 7.17 -166.41 -92.02
N THR A 2 6.72 -167.58 -91.58
CA THR A 2 6.05 -168.56 -92.46
C THR A 2 4.61 -168.08 -92.63
N PRO A 3 4.15 -167.73 -93.85
CA PRO A 3 2.78 -167.24 -94.01
C PRO A 3 1.77 -168.34 -93.77
N SER A 4 0.69 -168.03 -93.06
CA SER A 4 -0.54 -168.80 -93.10
C SER A 4 -1.36 -168.32 -94.30
N GLU A 5 -1.66 -169.22 -95.23
CA GLU A 5 -2.50 -168.95 -96.39
C GLU A 5 -3.96 -168.97 -95.93
N ASN A 6 -4.66 -167.86 -96.13
CA ASN A 6 -6.08 -167.76 -95.84
C ASN A 6 -6.86 -168.48 -96.95
N THR A 7 -8.11 -168.88 -96.68
CA THR A 7 -8.97 -169.62 -97.62
C THR A 7 -9.24 -168.90 -98.95
N ASP A 8 -8.97 -167.59 -99.03
CA ASP A 8 -9.12 -166.77 -100.24
C ASP A 8 -7.82 -166.64 -101.06
N GLY A 9 -6.75 -167.32 -100.66
CA GLY A 9 -5.43 -167.26 -101.31
C GLY A 9 -4.54 -166.09 -100.89
N SER A 10 -5.00 -165.22 -99.96
CA SER A 10 -4.15 -164.17 -99.37
C SER A 10 -3.24 -164.74 -98.26
N LYS A 11 -2.11 -164.09 -97.97
CA LYS A 11 -1.15 -164.53 -96.94
C LYS A 11 -1.07 -163.52 -95.81
N THR A 12 -1.38 -163.97 -94.59
CA THR A 12 -1.17 -163.18 -93.37
C THR A 12 0.23 -163.43 -92.82
N TYR A 13 0.93 -162.35 -92.47
CA TYR A 13 2.23 -162.40 -91.80
C TYR A 13 2.11 -161.79 -90.41
N THR A 14 2.20 -162.61 -89.37
CA THR A 14 2.40 -162.10 -88.00
C THR A 14 3.89 -161.81 -87.81
N VAL A 15 4.25 -160.54 -87.75
CA VAL A 15 5.60 -160.06 -87.44
C VAL A 15 5.61 -159.55 -86.00
N ALA A 16 6.44 -160.16 -85.14
CA ALA A 16 6.70 -159.62 -83.81
C ALA A 16 7.62 -158.41 -83.92
N ALA A 17 7.09 -157.21 -83.66
CA ALA A 17 7.88 -156.00 -83.53
C ALA A 17 8.44 -155.90 -82.09
N LYS A 18 9.73 -155.62 -81.96
CA LYS A 18 10.36 -155.38 -80.66
C LYS A 18 10.09 -153.92 -80.25
N THR A 19 9.41 -153.68 -79.14
CA THR A 19 9.21 -152.34 -78.59
C THR A 19 10.20 -152.03 -77.46
N ASP A 20 10.44 -150.74 -77.19
CA ASP A 20 11.28 -150.29 -76.06
C ASP A 20 10.53 -150.34 -74.72
N GLY A 21 9.20 -150.52 -74.73
CA GLY A 21 8.34 -150.55 -73.55
C GLY A 21 8.24 -149.21 -72.81
N THR A 22 8.97 -148.19 -73.28
CA THR A 22 9.19 -146.92 -72.58
C THR A 22 8.44 -145.80 -73.28
N THR A 23 8.63 -145.65 -74.59
CA THR A 23 7.90 -144.67 -75.42
C THR A 23 6.73 -145.32 -76.15
N ILE A 24 6.92 -146.56 -76.63
CA ILE A 24 5.91 -147.38 -77.29
C ILE A 24 5.88 -148.74 -76.61
N LYS A 25 4.69 -149.23 -76.29
CA LYS A 25 4.47 -150.57 -75.73
C LYS A 25 3.51 -151.36 -76.59
N VAL A 26 3.61 -152.68 -76.52
CA VAL A 26 2.55 -153.57 -77.03
C VAL A 26 1.45 -153.61 -75.96
N ASP A 27 0.22 -153.32 -76.34
CA ASP A 27 -0.93 -153.41 -75.43
C ASP A 27 -1.37 -154.86 -75.20
N GLY A 28 -2.33 -155.05 -74.28
CA GLY A 28 -2.88 -156.37 -73.96
C GLY A 28 -3.61 -157.07 -75.12
N SER A 29 -3.86 -156.37 -76.24
CA SER A 29 -4.47 -156.92 -77.46
C SER A 29 -3.45 -157.18 -78.58
N GLY A 30 -2.17 -156.92 -78.34
CA GLY A 30 -1.08 -157.13 -79.30
C GLY A 30 -0.79 -155.94 -80.24
N ASN A 31 -1.43 -154.77 -80.03
CA ASN A 31 -1.18 -153.57 -80.85
C ASN A 31 -0.08 -152.70 -80.26
N LEU A 32 0.63 -151.95 -81.11
CA LEU A 32 1.58 -150.92 -80.69
C LEU A 32 0.82 -149.67 -80.22
N THR A 33 1.08 -149.20 -79.00
CA THR A 33 0.50 -147.96 -78.45
C THR A 33 1.55 -147.10 -77.75
N ALA A 34 1.34 -145.78 -77.72
CA ALA A 34 2.20 -144.85 -76.99
C ALA A 34 2.04 -145.02 -75.48
N ASN A 35 3.15 -144.99 -74.76
CA ASN A 35 3.14 -145.02 -73.30
C ASN A 35 3.17 -143.58 -72.78
N THR A 36 2.03 -143.07 -72.35
CA THR A 36 1.89 -141.67 -71.94
C THR A 36 1.78 -141.48 -70.43
N ALA A 37 2.16 -140.28 -69.95
CA ALA A 37 1.96 -139.81 -68.59
C ALA A 37 1.41 -138.38 -68.59
N ALA A 38 0.67 -138.01 -67.54
CA ALA A 38 0.17 -136.65 -67.35
C ALA A 38 1.23 -135.75 -66.69
N LEU A 39 1.17 -134.45 -66.98
CA LEU A 39 1.93 -133.44 -66.26
C LEU A 39 1.05 -132.82 -65.18
N ASN A 40 1.43 -132.99 -63.91
CA ASN A 40 0.72 -132.38 -62.79
C ASN A 40 1.27 -130.98 -62.53
N SER A 41 0.40 -129.98 -62.42
CA SER A 41 0.77 -128.63 -61.97
C SER A 41 0.07 -128.35 -60.64
N THR A 42 0.82 -127.86 -59.66
CA THR A 42 0.28 -127.42 -58.37
C THR A 42 0.89 -126.06 -58.05
N ASP A 43 0.01 -125.11 -57.72
CA ASP A 43 0.40 -123.78 -57.25
C ASP A 43 1.31 -122.98 -58.21
N GLY A 44 1.05 -123.05 -59.52
CA GLY A 44 1.82 -122.31 -60.52
C GLY A 44 3.09 -123.01 -61.01
N LYS A 45 3.41 -124.20 -60.50
CA LYS A 45 4.61 -124.97 -60.88
C LYS A 45 4.22 -126.35 -61.42
N VAL A 46 4.83 -126.72 -62.54
CA VAL A 46 4.77 -128.10 -63.06
C VAL A 46 5.64 -128.99 -62.17
N GLY A 47 5.04 -130.02 -61.59
CA GLY A 47 5.72 -131.02 -60.77
C GLY A 47 6.63 -131.92 -61.59
N GLU A 48 7.63 -132.51 -60.96
CA GLU A 48 8.50 -133.50 -61.61
C GLU A 48 7.68 -134.76 -61.95
N PRO A 49 7.88 -135.38 -63.13
CA PRO A 49 7.26 -136.67 -63.44
C PRO A 49 7.66 -137.73 -62.42
N GLY A 50 6.74 -138.66 -62.11
CA GLY A 50 7.08 -139.82 -61.26
C GLY A 50 8.22 -140.63 -61.88
N VAL A 51 9.03 -141.31 -61.05
CA VAL A 51 10.23 -142.06 -61.51
C VAL A 51 9.93 -143.11 -62.59
N GLU A 52 8.72 -143.67 -62.64
CA GLU A 52 8.29 -144.60 -63.70
C GLU A 52 7.78 -143.91 -64.97
N ASP A 53 7.50 -142.60 -64.89
CA ASP A 53 6.89 -141.78 -65.94
C ASP A 53 7.89 -140.86 -66.66
N GLY A 54 9.11 -140.70 -66.14
CA GLY A 54 10.09 -139.72 -66.64
C GLY A 54 10.48 -139.86 -68.11
N ASN A 55 10.33 -141.05 -68.69
CA ASN A 55 10.60 -141.33 -70.11
C ASN A 55 9.32 -141.57 -70.94
N LYS A 56 8.13 -141.42 -70.33
CA LYS A 56 6.85 -141.56 -71.04
C LYS A 56 6.58 -140.30 -71.86
N LEU A 57 5.76 -140.46 -72.90
CA LEU A 57 5.35 -139.35 -73.75
C LEU A 57 4.25 -138.52 -73.05
N VAL A 58 4.25 -137.21 -73.28
CA VAL A 58 3.16 -136.33 -72.81
C VAL A 58 2.31 -135.91 -74.00
N THR A 59 1.02 -135.69 -73.79
CA THR A 59 0.14 -135.22 -74.87
C THR A 59 0.22 -133.69 -75.00
N ALA A 60 -0.16 -133.16 -76.16
CA ALA A 60 -0.27 -131.70 -76.34
C ALA A 60 -1.25 -131.06 -75.33
N GLY A 61 -2.25 -131.83 -74.87
CA GLY A 61 -3.17 -131.40 -73.81
C GLY A 61 -2.48 -131.22 -72.46
N ASP A 62 -1.57 -132.14 -72.09
CA ASP A 62 -0.81 -132.08 -70.84
C ASP A 62 0.11 -130.85 -70.81
N VAL A 63 0.79 -130.56 -71.92
CA VAL A 63 1.67 -129.39 -72.05
C VAL A 63 0.87 -128.08 -71.97
N ALA A 64 -0.27 -128.00 -72.65
CA ALA A 64 -1.14 -126.82 -72.61
C ALA A 64 -1.71 -126.58 -71.20
N ALA A 65 -2.17 -127.64 -70.52
CA ALA A 65 -2.67 -127.55 -69.15
C ALA A 65 -1.58 -127.11 -68.17
N ALA A 66 -0.37 -127.65 -68.30
CA ALA A 66 0.78 -127.29 -67.49
C ALA A 66 1.15 -125.80 -67.64
N ILE A 67 1.20 -125.29 -68.87
CA ILE A 67 1.49 -123.86 -69.14
C ILE A 67 0.38 -122.97 -68.59
N ASN A 68 -0.88 -123.27 -68.89
CA ASN A 68 -2.03 -122.45 -68.48
C ASN A 68 -2.25 -122.45 -66.96
N ASN A 69 -1.76 -123.46 -66.25
CA ASN A 69 -1.77 -123.49 -64.78
C ASN A 69 -0.43 -123.11 -64.15
N SER A 70 0.59 -122.75 -64.95
CA SER A 70 1.85 -122.20 -64.44
C SER A 70 1.71 -120.70 -64.16
N GLY A 71 2.46 -120.18 -63.21
CA GLY A 71 2.34 -118.79 -62.79
C GLY A 71 3.26 -118.39 -61.64
N TRP A 72 3.07 -117.19 -61.14
CA TRP A 72 3.75 -116.65 -59.95
C TRP A 72 2.73 -116.00 -59.02
N LYS A 73 3.04 -115.92 -57.73
CA LYS A 73 2.12 -115.37 -56.72
C LYS A 73 2.39 -113.90 -56.42
N ALA A 74 1.33 -113.10 -56.34
CA ALA A 74 1.37 -111.70 -55.94
C ALA A 74 0.62 -111.49 -54.62
N LYS A 75 1.14 -110.62 -53.74
CA LYS A 75 0.45 -110.11 -52.54
C LYS A 75 0.94 -108.70 -52.19
N SER A 76 0.12 -107.90 -51.53
CA SER A 76 0.49 -106.59 -51.01
C SER A 76 1.26 -106.69 -49.66
N GLY A 77 2.00 -105.64 -49.29
CA GLY A 77 2.74 -105.56 -48.02
C GLY A 77 2.80 -104.13 -47.49
N GLY A 78 2.98 -103.97 -46.17
CA GLY A 78 3.04 -102.65 -45.50
C GLY A 78 1.67 -102.12 -45.03
N ASN A 79 1.55 -100.78 -45.00
CA ASN A 79 0.32 -100.07 -44.62
C ASN A 79 -0.76 -100.27 -45.68
N LYS A 80 -1.76 -101.09 -45.36
CA LYS A 80 -2.85 -101.46 -46.25
C LYS A 80 -3.94 -100.40 -46.23
N ALA A 81 -4.50 -100.11 -47.40
CA ALA A 81 -5.76 -99.39 -47.48
C ALA A 81 -6.92 -100.34 -47.12
N ASP A 82 -8.06 -99.76 -46.73
CA ASP A 82 -9.29 -100.53 -46.54
C ASP A 82 -9.67 -101.26 -47.83
N GLY A 83 -9.97 -102.56 -47.74
CA GLY A 83 -10.33 -103.41 -48.88
C GLY A 83 -9.17 -104.21 -49.51
N ASP A 84 -7.99 -104.25 -48.90
CA ASP A 84 -6.87 -105.09 -49.35
C ASP A 84 -7.12 -106.59 -49.09
N GLU A 85 -6.82 -107.43 -50.09
CA GLU A 85 -6.95 -108.89 -50.03
C GLU A 85 -5.70 -109.53 -49.38
N ALA A 86 -5.90 -110.33 -48.33
CA ALA A 86 -4.79 -110.83 -47.49
C ALA A 86 -4.00 -112.00 -48.10
N GLU A 87 -4.61 -112.78 -48.99
CA GLU A 87 -4.05 -114.01 -49.53
C GLU A 87 -3.29 -113.79 -50.83
N SER A 88 -2.32 -114.67 -51.11
CA SER A 88 -1.55 -114.61 -52.35
C SER A 88 -2.37 -115.08 -53.55
N GLU A 89 -2.49 -114.24 -54.57
CA GLU A 89 -3.18 -114.60 -55.82
C GLU A 89 -2.18 -115.18 -56.84
N LEU A 90 -2.53 -116.32 -57.46
CA LEU A 90 -1.70 -116.93 -58.49
C LEU A 90 -1.95 -116.25 -59.84
N VAL A 91 -0.97 -115.48 -60.30
CA VAL A 91 -0.95 -114.89 -61.63
C VAL A 91 -0.47 -115.93 -62.63
N LYS A 92 -1.43 -116.50 -63.37
CA LYS A 92 -1.16 -117.50 -64.41
C LYS A 92 -0.42 -116.90 -65.61
N ALA A 93 0.22 -117.74 -66.42
CA ALA A 93 0.85 -117.33 -67.68
C ALA A 93 -0.14 -116.57 -68.58
N GLY A 94 0.22 -115.36 -68.99
CA GLY A 94 -0.65 -114.45 -69.76
C GLY A 94 -1.59 -113.58 -68.92
N GLY A 95 -1.60 -113.73 -67.59
CA GLY A 95 -2.33 -112.86 -66.68
C GLY A 95 -1.72 -111.46 -66.58
N GLU A 96 -2.56 -110.48 -66.23
CA GLU A 96 -2.17 -109.08 -66.05
C GLU A 96 -2.18 -108.69 -64.57
N VAL A 97 -1.26 -107.81 -64.19
CA VAL A 97 -1.20 -107.20 -62.85
C VAL A 97 -1.16 -105.69 -63.03
N GLU A 98 -2.09 -104.99 -62.37
CA GLU A 98 -2.14 -103.53 -62.35
C GLU A 98 -1.49 -102.99 -61.05
N PHE A 99 -0.66 -101.96 -61.18
CA PHE A 99 -0.13 -101.20 -60.05
C PHE A 99 -0.82 -99.83 -60.01
N ALA A 100 -1.81 -99.67 -59.13
CA ALA A 100 -2.52 -98.41 -58.93
C ALA A 100 -1.86 -97.53 -57.83
N ALA A 101 -1.96 -96.20 -57.95
CA ALA A 101 -1.45 -95.24 -56.95
C ALA A 101 -2.60 -94.44 -56.31
N GLY A 102 -2.51 -94.18 -55.00
CA GLY A 102 -3.48 -93.38 -54.26
C GLY A 102 -3.29 -91.86 -54.42
N LYS A 103 -4.13 -91.06 -53.73
CA LYS A 103 -4.23 -89.59 -53.88
C LYS A 103 -2.90 -88.83 -53.91
N ASN A 104 -1.91 -89.22 -53.10
CA ASN A 104 -0.65 -88.47 -52.95
C ASN A 104 0.54 -89.12 -53.68
N LEU A 105 0.31 -90.20 -54.44
CA LEU A 105 1.34 -90.91 -55.21
C LEU A 105 1.00 -90.90 -56.71
N LYS A 106 2.02 -90.92 -57.55
CA LYS A 106 1.94 -91.16 -59.00
C LYS A 106 2.73 -92.43 -59.31
N VAL A 107 2.21 -93.26 -60.22
CA VAL A 107 2.92 -94.44 -60.74
C VAL A 107 3.10 -94.30 -62.25
N LYS A 108 4.31 -94.54 -62.73
CA LYS A 108 4.67 -94.46 -64.16
C LYS A 108 5.41 -95.72 -64.59
N ARG A 109 4.95 -96.35 -65.69
CA ARG A 109 5.66 -97.47 -66.32
C ARG A 109 6.37 -97.02 -67.60
N THR A 110 7.66 -97.31 -67.71
CA THR A 110 8.43 -97.19 -68.95
C THR A 110 9.10 -98.52 -69.27
N GLY A 111 8.58 -99.25 -70.26
CA GLY A 111 9.06 -100.60 -70.59
C GLY A 111 8.88 -101.57 -69.42
N LYS A 112 10.00 -102.03 -68.83
CA LYS A 112 10.04 -102.96 -67.69
C LYS A 112 10.26 -102.29 -66.32
N VAL A 113 10.29 -100.95 -66.27
CA VAL A 113 10.53 -100.18 -65.03
C VAL A 113 9.25 -99.47 -64.61
N PHE A 114 8.92 -99.56 -63.32
CA PHE A 114 7.84 -98.81 -62.67
C PHE A 114 8.47 -97.81 -61.67
N THR A 115 8.10 -96.54 -61.77
CA THR A 115 8.54 -95.48 -60.85
C THR A 115 7.35 -95.00 -60.02
N PHE A 116 7.55 -94.88 -58.71
CA PHE A 116 6.59 -94.31 -57.77
C PHE A 116 7.14 -92.96 -57.26
N GLU A 117 6.35 -91.91 -57.38
CA GLU A 117 6.71 -90.53 -56.99
C GLU A 117 5.58 -89.91 -56.17
N THR A 118 5.89 -88.93 -55.33
CA THR A 118 4.88 -88.11 -54.66
C THR A 118 4.27 -87.10 -55.64
N GLN A 119 3.04 -86.65 -55.40
CA GLN A 119 2.50 -85.50 -56.13
C GLN A 119 3.26 -84.21 -55.74
N ASP A 120 3.29 -83.23 -56.64
CA ASP A 120 3.88 -81.91 -56.35
C ASP A 120 3.02 -81.18 -55.29
N ASP A 121 1.69 -81.28 -55.45
CA ASP A 121 0.71 -80.85 -54.47
C ASP A 121 0.15 -82.07 -53.75
N VAL A 122 0.63 -82.29 -52.52
CA VAL A 122 0.11 -83.34 -51.63
C VAL A 122 -0.92 -82.76 -50.68
N SER A 123 -1.99 -83.50 -50.42
CA SER A 123 -3.04 -83.08 -49.50
C SER A 123 -3.13 -84.06 -48.34
N PHE A 124 -2.93 -83.54 -47.14
CA PHE A 124 -3.11 -84.24 -45.88
C PHE A 124 -4.19 -83.51 -45.08
N ASN A 125 -5.08 -84.26 -44.41
CA ASN A 125 -6.03 -83.66 -43.47
C ASN A 125 -5.31 -83.22 -42.19
N ASN A 126 -4.37 -84.05 -41.74
CA ASN A 126 -3.60 -83.84 -40.52
C ASN A 126 -2.15 -84.19 -40.82
N ILE A 127 -1.24 -83.39 -40.32
CA ILE A 127 0.20 -83.67 -40.32
C ILE A 127 0.61 -83.67 -38.84
N THR A 128 1.01 -84.83 -38.33
CA THR A 128 1.64 -84.91 -37.01
C THR A 128 3.14 -84.87 -37.22
N LEU A 129 3.81 -83.95 -36.54
CA LEU A 129 5.24 -83.77 -36.62
C LEU A 129 5.87 -84.23 -35.29
N ASP A 130 6.82 -85.15 -35.35
CA ASP A 130 7.65 -85.52 -34.20
C ASP A 130 8.84 -84.57 -34.00
N GLY A 131 8.77 -83.37 -34.61
CA GLY A 131 9.84 -82.38 -34.65
C GLY A 131 9.43 -81.12 -35.40
N ASN A 132 10.35 -80.57 -36.19
CA ASN A 132 10.13 -79.32 -36.91
C ASN A 132 9.73 -79.58 -38.37
N LEU A 133 8.71 -78.87 -38.86
CA LEU A 133 8.53 -78.67 -40.29
C LEU A 133 9.24 -77.37 -40.68
N THR A 134 10.28 -77.49 -41.50
CA THR A 134 11.04 -76.35 -42.01
C THR A 134 10.61 -76.06 -43.45
N ALA A 135 10.11 -74.85 -43.69
CA ALA A 135 9.74 -74.35 -45.01
C ALA A 135 10.50 -73.04 -45.27
N GLY A 136 11.61 -73.12 -45.99
CA GLY A 136 12.56 -72.00 -46.09
C GLY A 136 13.08 -71.60 -44.70
N ASP A 137 12.99 -70.30 -44.39
CA ASP A 137 13.39 -69.72 -43.09
C ASP A 137 12.32 -69.87 -41.99
N SER A 138 11.20 -70.53 -42.28
CA SER A 138 10.12 -70.73 -41.31
C SER A 138 10.19 -72.11 -40.68
N VAL A 139 10.06 -72.15 -39.36
CA VAL A 139 9.98 -73.37 -38.54
C VAL A 139 8.60 -73.44 -37.90
N PHE A 140 7.89 -74.53 -38.15
CA PHE A 140 6.62 -74.87 -37.53
C PHE A 140 6.82 -76.03 -36.55
N ASN A 141 6.44 -75.84 -35.29
CA ASN A 141 6.56 -76.86 -34.25
C ASN A 141 5.53 -76.66 -33.12
N SER A 142 5.68 -77.41 -32.02
CA SER A 142 4.79 -77.34 -30.85
C SER A 142 4.75 -75.98 -30.15
N ASP A 143 5.77 -75.15 -30.35
CA ASP A 143 5.89 -73.83 -29.74
C ASP A 143 5.26 -72.73 -30.60
N GLY A 144 4.96 -73.04 -31.87
CA GLY A 144 4.24 -72.18 -32.81
C GLY A 144 4.99 -72.01 -34.14
N ILE A 145 5.01 -70.77 -34.63
CA ILE A 145 5.68 -70.40 -35.89
C ILE A 145 6.87 -69.51 -35.55
N THR A 146 8.05 -69.88 -36.03
CA THR A 146 9.25 -69.04 -35.95
C THR A 146 9.74 -68.75 -37.35
N VAL A 147 9.96 -67.47 -37.68
CA VAL A 147 10.58 -67.05 -38.94
C VAL A 147 11.96 -66.49 -38.63
N SER A 148 13.01 -67.16 -39.11
CA SER A 148 14.38 -66.65 -38.98
C SER A 148 14.64 -65.52 -39.97
N ASN A 149 15.21 -64.42 -39.51
CA ASN A 149 15.40 -63.22 -40.34
C ASN A 149 16.73 -63.22 -41.15
N GLY A 150 17.26 -64.39 -41.50
CA GLY A 150 18.44 -64.55 -42.39
C GLY A 150 19.79 -63.96 -41.95
N ALA A 151 19.87 -63.04 -40.97
CA ALA A 151 21.08 -62.44 -40.40
C ALA A 151 20.82 -61.90 -38.97
N ALA A 152 21.90 -61.72 -38.18
CA ALA A 152 21.93 -61.46 -36.73
C ALA A 152 20.84 -60.48 -36.20
N GLY A 153 19.68 -61.04 -35.88
CA GLY A 153 18.54 -60.37 -35.28
C GLY A 153 17.64 -61.44 -34.67
N ASN A 154 16.94 -61.11 -33.58
CA ASN A 154 16.08 -62.07 -32.93
C ASN A 154 14.92 -62.45 -33.89
N PRO A 155 14.57 -63.74 -34.00
CA PRO A 155 13.55 -64.20 -34.94
C PRO A 155 12.15 -63.68 -34.57
N VAL A 156 11.25 -63.64 -35.55
CA VAL A 156 9.84 -63.35 -35.30
C VAL A 156 9.14 -64.64 -34.89
N LYS A 157 8.47 -64.62 -33.74
CA LYS A 157 7.79 -65.80 -33.19
C LYS A 157 6.32 -65.49 -32.93
N LEU A 158 5.46 -66.40 -33.37
CA LEU A 158 4.05 -66.44 -32.96
C LEU A 158 3.81 -67.73 -32.19
N GLY A 159 3.55 -67.61 -30.90
CA GLY A 159 3.32 -68.76 -30.01
C GLY A 159 2.24 -68.50 -28.97
N LYS A 160 2.14 -69.37 -27.96
CA LYS A 160 1.12 -69.27 -26.90
C LYS A 160 1.18 -67.97 -26.09
N GLY A 161 2.34 -67.32 -26.05
CA GLY A 161 2.54 -66.02 -25.41
C GLY A 161 2.19 -64.81 -26.28
N GLY A 162 1.74 -65.02 -27.52
CA GLY A 162 1.48 -63.96 -28.50
C GLY A 162 2.64 -63.77 -29.49
N LEU A 163 2.73 -62.56 -30.05
CA LEU A 163 3.75 -62.16 -31.02
C LEU A 163 4.99 -61.62 -30.30
N ASP A 164 6.14 -62.23 -30.57
CA ASP A 164 7.46 -61.66 -30.32
C ASP A 164 8.07 -61.24 -31.65
N ASN A 165 8.19 -59.92 -31.89
CA ASN A 165 8.77 -59.40 -33.12
C ASN A 165 10.31 -59.31 -33.07
N GLY A 166 10.97 -59.82 -32.02
CA GLY A 166 12.42 -59.91 -31.94
C GLY A 166 13.13 -58.56 -31.93
N GLY A 167 12.48 -57.49 -31.46
CA GLY A 167 13.00 -56.12 -31.52
C GLY A 167 12.96 -55.47 -32.90
N ASN A 168 12.40 -56.14 -33.91
CA ASN A 168 12.18 -55.55 -35.23
C ASN A 168 11.02 -54.53 -35.18
N LYS A 169 10.97 -53.62 -36.16
CA LYS A 169 9.81 -52.74 -36.34
C LYS A 169 8.62 -53.54 -36.88
N ILE A 170 7.43 -53.29 -36.34
CA ILE A 170 6.17 -53.71 -36.97
C ILE A 170 5.75 -52.57 -37.89
N ALA A 171 5.88 -52.76 -39.20
CA ALA A 171 5.53 -51.77 -40.20
C ALA A 171 4.05 -51.88 -40.61
N ASN A 172 3.51 -50.82 -41.22
CA ASN A 172 2.14 -50.77 -41.76
C ASN A 172 1.03 -50.99 -40.71
N VAL A 173 1.27 -50.54 -39.48
CA VAL A 173 0.26 -50.52 -38.42
C VAL A 173 -0.67 -49.33 -38.66
N ALA A 174 -1.94 -49.61 -38.95
CA ALA A 174 -2.98 -48.60 -39.04
C ALA A 174 -3.11 -47.81 -37.74
N ALA A 175 -3.70 -46.62 -37.78
CA ALA A 175 -3.95 -45.88 -36.54
C ALA A 175 -4.97 -46.65 -35.69
N GLY A 176 -4.57 -47.03 -34.48
CA GLY A 176 -5.48 -47.69 -33.54
C GLY A 176 -6.45 -46.69 -32.91
N ASP A 177 -7.54 -47.16 -32.34
CA ASP A 177 -8.44 -46.26 -31.61
C ASP A 177 -7.79 -45.76 -30.31
N ILE A 178 -7.88 -44.46 -30.01
CA ILE A 178 -7.37 -43.87 -28.76
C ILE A 178 -8.56 -43.60 -27.82
N ASN A 179 -8.92 -44.61 -27.03
CA ASN A 179 -9.93 -44.50 -25.98
C ASN A 179 -9.57 -45.42 -24.80
N ALA A 180 -10.25 -45.25 -23.66
CA ALA A 180 -9.90 -45.94 -22.41
C ALA A 180 -10.01 -47.48 -22.46
N ALA A 181 -10.73 -48.05 -23.42
CA ALA A 181 -10.93 -49.48 -23.55
C ALA A 181 -10.16 -50.10 -24.74
N SER A 182 -9.42 -49.30 -25.51
CA SER A 182 -8.73 -49.76 -26.71
C SER A 182 -7.61 -50.75 -26.37
N THR A 183 -7.56 -51.83 -27.13
CA THR A 183 -6.47 -52.81 -27.14
C THR A 183 -5.67 -52.75 -28.44
N ASP A 184 -5.90 -51.74 -29.27
CA ASP A 184 -5.22 -51.57 -30.54
C ASP A 184 -3.77 -51.14 -30.33
N ALA A 185 -2.91 -51.50 -31.28
CA ALA A 185 -1.57 -50.96 -31.34
C ALA A 185 -1.62 -49.47 -31.74
N VAL A 186 -0.86 -48.63 -31.03
CA VAL A 186 -0.62 -47.24 -31.42
C VAL A 186 0.57 -47.16 -32.38
N ASN A 187 0.43 -46.36 -33.44
CA ASN A 187 1.53 -46.13 -34.37
C ASN A 187 2.26 -44.81 -34.10
N GLY A 188 3.43 -44.63 -34.75
CA GLY A 188 4.25 -43.43 -34.55
C GLY A 188 3.57 -42.12 -34.97
N GLY A 189 2.65 -42.16 -35.94
CA GLY A 189 1.89 -40.98 -36.37
C GLY A 189 0.94 -40.47 -35.29
N GLN A 190 0.32 -41.38 -34.53
CA GLN A 190 -0.55 -41.03 -33.40
C GLN A 190 0.23 -40.37 -32.26
N LEU A 191 1.38 -40.94 -31.88
CA LEU A 191 2.24 -40.37 -30.85
C LEU A 191 2.80 -39.00 -31.26
N HIS A 192 3.25 -38.87 -32.51
CA HIS A 192 3.70 -37.59 -33.08
C HIS A 192 2.58 -36.54 -33.06
N GLY A 193 1.35 -36.93 -33.40
CA GLY A 193 0.20 -36.04 -33.35
C GLY A 193 -0.11 -35.50 -31.95
N ILE A 194 0.16 -36.26 -30.88
CA ILE A 194 0.02 -35.77 -29.49
C ILE A 194 1.12 -34.76 -29.15
N ILE A 195 2.37 -35.04 -29.54
CA ILE A 195 3.51 -34.14 -29.31
C ILE A 195 3.27 -32.79 -29.99
N GLU A 196 2.76 -32.80 -31.22
CA GLU A 196 2.45 -31.58 -31.99
C GLU A 196 1.25 -30.80 -31.44
N LYS A 197 0.29 -31.47 -30.79
CA LYS A 197 -0.88 -30.79 -30.19
C LYS A 197 -0.50 -29.97 -28.94
N GLY A 198 0.48 -30.42 -28.15
CA GLY A 198 0.97 -29.68 -26.98
C GLY A 198 -0.12 -29.24 -25.99
N PHE A 199 0.10 -28.10 -25.33
CA PHE A 199 -0.92 -27.34 -24.59
C PHE A 199 -0.91 -25.87 -25.02
N LYS A 200 -2.06 -25.20 -24.92
CA LYS A 200 -2.18 -23.79 -25.31
C LYS A 200 -1.94 -22.84 -24.15
N ILE A 201 -1.22 -21.75 -24.40
CA ILE A 201 -1.12 -20.58 -23.52
C ILE A 201 -1.70 -19.35 -24.24
N ALA A 202 -2.26 -18.41 -23.49
CA ALA A 202 -2.83 -17.18 -24.05
C ALA A 202 -2.61 -15.99 -23.11
N ASP A 203 -2.49 -14.79 -23.67
CA ASP A 203 -2.26 -13.53 -22.94
C ASP A 203 -3.55 -12.86 -22.43
N GLY A 204 -4.72 -13.45 -22.68
CA GLY A 204 -6.03 -12.87 -22.38
C GLY A 204 -6.44 -11.72 -23.32
N GLN A 205 -5.59 -11.32 -24.25
CA GLN A 205 -5.79 -10.26 -25.24
C GLN A 205 -5.97 -10.80 -26.67
N GLY A 206 -6.07 -12.13 -26.81
CA GLY A 206 -6.38 -12.82 -28.05
C GLY A 206 -5.18 -13.46 -28.75
N SER A 207 -3.96 -13.33 -28.22
CA SER A 207 -2.79 -14.05 -28.73
C SER A 207 -2.72 -15.43 -28.08
N GLU A 208 -2.66 -16.48 -28.88
CA GLU A 208 -2.44 -17.86 -28.43
C GLU A 208 -1.10 -18.40 -28.92
N ASP A 209 -0.47 -19.23 -28.11
CA ASP A 209 0.69 -20.04 -28.49
C ASP A 209 0.46 -21.51 -28.09
N THR A 210 1.02 -22.43 -28.86
CA THR A 210 0.95 -23.88 -28.58
C THR A 210 2.31 -24.35 -28.12
N VAL A 211 2.42 -24.61 -26.81
CA VAL A 211 3.63 -25.14 -26.19
C VAL A 211 3.67 -26.64 -26.41
N LYS A 212 4.64 -27.10 -27.21
CA LYS A 212 4.83 -28.54 -27.49
C LYS A 212 5.45 -29.26 -26.30
N LEU A 213 5.23 -30.57 -26.23
CA LEU A 213 5.88 -31.41 -25.21
C LEU A 213 7.40 -31.35 -25.38
N GLY A 214 8.12 -30.84 -24.37
CA GLY A 214 9.57 -30.65 -24.37
C GLY A 214 10.04 -29.20 -24.54
N GLU A 215 9.14 -28.26 -24.82
CA GLU A 215 9.48 -26.84 -24.87
C GLU A 215 9.57 -26.21 -23.47
N THR A 216 10.45 -25.21 -23.33
CA THR A 216 10.59 -24.42 -22.10
C THR A 216 9.78 -23.13 -22.23
N VAL A 217 8.82 -22.93 -21.32
CA VAL A 217 8.08 -21.66 -21.21
C VAL A 217 8.86 -20.69 -20.31
N THR A 218 9.17 -19.50 -20.82
CA THR A 218 9.80 -18.43 -20.02
C THR A 218 8.79 -17.33 -19.72
N TYR A 219 8.51 -17.09 -18.44
CA TYR A 219 7.67 -15.98 -18.00
C TYR A 219 8.51 -14.72 -17.84
N ARG A 220 8.13 -13.62 -18.53
CA ARG A 220 8.88 -12.37 -18.57
C ARG A 220 8.02 -11.19 -18.13
N SER A 221 8.61 -10.26 -17.39
CA SER A 221 8.03 -8.94 -17.12
C SER A 221 8.83 -7.87 -17.86
N ALA A 222 8.36 -7.45 -19.05
CA ALA A 222 8.99 -6.34 -19.78
C ALA A 222 8.98 -5.03 -18.96
N GLY A 223 8.00 -4.90 -18.06
CA GLY A 223 7.91 -3.82 -17.08
C GLY A 223 9.01 -3.86 -16.02
N GLY A 224 9.47 -5.06 -15.64
CA GLY A 224 10.37 -5.28 -14.51
C GLY A 224 9.67 -5.30 -13.15
N ASN A 225 8.34 -5.10 -13.12
CA ASN A 225 7.56 -5.02 -11.87
C ASN A 225 7.27 -6.39 -11.26
N ILE A 226 7.28 -7.45 -12.07
CA ILE A 226 7.01 -8.82 -11.63
C ILE A 226 8.31 -9.60 -11.67
N VAL A 227 8.65 -10.23 -10.55
CA VAL A 227 9.77 -11.16 -10.40
C VAL A 227 9.20 -12.56 -10.36
N THR A 228 9.75 -13.47 -11.17
CA THR A 228 9.33 -14.87 -11.19
C THR A 228 10.43 -15.76 -10.64
N THR A 229 10.06 -16.73 -9.81
CA THR A 229 10.97 -17.79 -9.35
C THR A 229 10.36 -19.16 -9.67
N VAL A 230 11.23 -20.15 -9.93
CA VAL A 230 10.81 -21.51 -10.32
C VAL A 230 11.24 -22.49 -9.23
N GLY A 231 10.27 -23.26 -8.73
CA GLY A 231 10.47 -24.35 -7.78
C GLY A 231 10.12 -25.72 -8.38
N ASP A 232 10.11 -26.76 -7.54
CA ASP A 232 9.65 -28.09 -7.94
C ASP A 232 8.13 -28.05 -8.15
N ASN A 233 7.69 -28.16 -9.40
CA ASN A 233 6.30 -28.07 -9.83
C ASN A 233 5.58 -26.76 -9.44
N SER A 234 6.31 -25.67 -9.18
CA SER A 234 5.74 -24.35 -8.85
C SER A 234 6.44 -23.20 -9.59
N ILE A 235 5.70 -22.13 -9.81
CA ILE A 235 6.22 -20.85 -10.28
C ILE A 235 5.59 -19.77 -9.40
N ASP A 236 6.42 -19.02 -8.68
CA ASP A 236 5.97 -17.91 -7.84
C ASP A 236 6.11 -16.59 -8.58
N PHE A 237 5.18 -15.67 -8.33
CA PHE A 237 5.14 -14.32 -8.89
C PHE A 237 5.15 -13.32 -7.75
N ASP A 238 6.28 -12.64 -7.58
CA ASP A 238 6.47 -11.57 -6.61
C ASP A 238 6.47 -10.19 -7.30
N LEU A 239 6.31 -9.13 -6.50
CA LEU A 239 6.61 -7.78 -6.94
C LEU A 239 8.10 -7.50 -6.78
N ALA A 240 8.68 -6.77 -7.73
CA ALA A 240 10.01 -6.21 -7.55
C ALA A 240 10.01 -5.20 -6.40
N ASP A 241 11.15 -5.05 -5.70
CA ASP A 241 11.32 -4.05 -4.63
C ASP A 241 10.96 -2.62 -5.08
N LYS A 242 11.08 -2.37 -6.39
CA LYS A 242 10.70 -1.13 -7.03
C LYS A 242 9.66 -1.39 -8.13
N VAL A 243 8.45 -0.89 -7.91
CA VAL A 243 7.33 -1.00 -8.86
C VAL A 243 7.11 0.34 -9.54
N THR A 244 7.14 0.34 -10.88
CA THR A 244 6.88 1.54 -11.70
C THR A 244 5.56 1.40 -12.44
N VAL A 245 4.60 2.26 -12.14
CA VAL A 245 3.28 2.33 -12.81
C VAL A 245 3.32 3.39 -13.90
N GLY A 246 2.81 3.05 -15.09
CA GLY A 246 2.84 3.95 -16.24
C GLY A 246 4.25 4.18 -16.79
N LYS A 247 5.10 3.14 -16.84
CA LYS A 247 6.51 3.24 -17.28
C LYS A 247 6.71 3.96 -18.62
N THR A 248 5.74 3.87 -19.53
CA THR A 248 5.75 4.52 -20.85
C THR A 248 5.06 5.89 -20.85
N ALA A 249 4.41 6.28 -19.76
CA ALA A 249 3.80 7.59 -19.61
C ALA A 249 4.87 8.66 -19.30
N ALA A 250 4.54 9.93 -19.54
CA ALA A 250 5.45 11.05 -19.29
C ALA A 250 5.74 11.27 -17.79
N SER A 251 4.90 10.75 -16.90
CA SER A 251 5.02 10.91 -15.44
C SER A 251 4.75 9.57 -14.75
N PRO A 252 5.71 8.64 -14.80
CA PRO A 252 5.57 7.36 -14.13
C PRO A 252 5.60 7.56 -12.61
N VAL A 253 4.74 6.84 -11.90
CA VAL A 253 4.76 6.79 -10.43
C VAL A 253 5.56 5.57 -10.01
N THR A 254 6.47 5.76 -9.07
CA THR A 254 7.32 4.68 -8.57
C THR A 254 7.07 4.46 -7.10
N ILE A 255 6.79 3.22 -6.71
CA ILE A 255 6.78 2.77 -5.32
C ILE A 255 8.09 2.02 -5.10
N ASP A 256 8.93 2.53 -4.19
CA ASP A 256 10.26 1.99 -3.91
C ASP A 256 10.29 1.47 -2.47
N GLY A 257 10.10 0.16 -2.32
CA GLY A 257 10.10 -0.53 -1.03
C GLY A 257 11.47 -0.55 -0.35
N THR A 258 12.57 -0.39 -1.09
CA THR A 258 13.92 -0.33 -0.50
C THR A 258 14.16 0.96 0.29
N THR A 259 13.55 2.06 -0.18
CA THR A 259 13.64 3.38 0.48
C THR A 259 12.37 3.75 1.24
N GLY A 260 11.28 3.01 1.07
CA GLY A 260 9.97 3.31 1.65
C GLY A 260 9.32 4.56 1.04
N THR A 261 9.64 4.89 -0.22
CA THR A 261 9.22 6.15 -0.85
C THR A 261 8.24 5.94 -2.01
N VAL A 262 7.42 6.97 -2.25
CA VAL A 262 6.59 7.09 -3.45
C VAL A 262 7.08 8.30 -4.24
N GLY A 263 7.63 8.06 -5.42
CA GLY A 263 8.20 9.08 -6.31
C GLY A 263 7.40 9.28 -7.60
N GLY A 264 7.74 10.33 -8.35
CA GLY A 264 7.13 10.63 -9.65
C GLY A 264 5.80 11.39 -9.59
N LEU A 265 5.34 11.73 -8.39
CA LEU A 265 4.15 12.57 -8.19
C LEU A 265 4.35 13.98 -8.75
N THR A 266 3.33 14.51 -9.43
CA THR A 266 3.39 15.79 -10.16
C THR A 266 2.78 16.96 -9.38
N ASN A 267 2.03 16.70 -8.32
CA ASN A 267 1.43 17.71 -7.44
C ASN A 267 2.49 18.36 -6.55
N LYS A 268 3.28 19.29 -7.10
CA LYS A 268 4.40 19.95 -6.40
C LYS A 268 4.05 21.30 -5.77
N THR A 269 2.87 21.85 -6.04
CA THR A 269 2.44 23.16 -5.54
C THR A 269 1.18 23.04 -4.69
N TRP A 270 1.09 23.84 -3.63
CA TRP A 270 -0.12 23.95 -2.82
C TRP A 270 -1.02 25.03 -3.40
N ASN A 271 -2.26 24.67 -3.76
CA ASN A 271 -3.28 25.62 -4.19
C ASN A 271 -4.50 25.51 -3.26
N PRO A 272 -4.74 26.50 -2.38
CA PRO A 272 -5.85 26.45 -1.42
C PRO A 272 -7.23 26.51 -2.08
N ASP A 273 -7.34 27.03 -3.31
CA ASP A 273 -8.62 27.17 -4.02
C ASP A 273 -9.03 25.90 -4.79
N ASN A 274 -8.11 24.94 -4.95
CA ASN A 274 -8.34 23.71 -5.72
C ASN A 274 -7.71 22.49 -5.06
N ILE A 275 -8.26 22.12 -3.90
CA ILE A 275 -7.78 20.98 -3.11
C ILE A 275 -8.38 19.68 -3.68
N VAL A 276 -7.52 18.74 -4.05
CA VAL A 276 -7.94 17.40 -4.52
C VAL A 276 -7.92 16.42 -3.35
N SER A 277 -9.09 15.91 -2.96
CA SER A 277 -9.24 14.95 -1.86
C SER A 277 -8.89 13.52 -2.30
N GLY A 278 -8.30 12.73 -1.39
CA GLY A 278 -7.92 11.33 -1.63
C GLY A 278 -6.60 11.13 -2.40
N GLN A 279 -5.92 12.21 -2.78
CA GLN A 279 -4.61 12.16 -3.43
C GLN A 279 -3.46 12.30 -2.42
N ALA A 280 -2.37 11.55 -2.61
CA ALA A 280 -1.16 11.69 -1.80
C ALA A 280 -0.51 13.07 -1.98
N ALA A 281 -0.10 13.72 -0.89
CA ALA A 281 0.64 14.98 -0.93
C ALA A 281 2.14 14.74 -1.21
N THR A 282 2.80 15.71 -1.86
CA THR A 282 4.26 15.70 -1.99
C THR A 282 4.94 16.49 -0.88
N GLU A 283 6.21 16.17 -0.60
CA GLU A 283 7.04 16.97 0.32
C GLU A 283 7.18 18.42 -0.16
N ASP A 284 7.16 18.67 -1.48
CA ASP A 284 7.18 20.02 -2.06
C ASP A 284 5.95 20.84 -1.64
N GLN A 285 4.76 20.23 -1.61
CA GLN A 285 3.54 20.88 -1.11
C GLN A 285 3.62 21.11 0.39
N LEU A 286 4.06 20.11 1.16
CA LEU A 286 4.16 20.22 2.61
C LEU A 286 5.19 21.27 3.04
N LYS A 287 6.28 21.41 2.30
CA LYS A 287 7.29 22.46 2.52
C LYS A 287 6.71 23.86 2.35
N GLN A 288 5.88 24.09 1.33
CA GLN A 288 5.20 25.38 1.14
C GLN A 288 4.25 25.70 2.30
N VAL A 289 3.46 24.72 2.73
CA VAL A 289 2.56 24.88 3.87
C VAL A 289 3.35 25.16 5.15
N SER A 290 4.44 24.42 5.37
CA SER A 290 5.34 24.63 6.52
C SER A 290 5.98 26.01 6.50
N ALA A 291 6.39 26.53 5.35
CA ALA A 291 6.94 27.88 5.24
C ALA A 291 5.92 28.96 5.65
N VAL A 292 4.65 28.82 5.22
CA VAL A 292 3.57 29.75 5.62
C VAL A 292 3.27 29.62 7.11
N ALA A 293 3.14 28.39 7.63
CA ALA A 293 2.86 28.15 9.04
C ALA A 293 3.95 28.72 9.96
N ASN A 294 5.21 28.75 9.50
CA ASN A 294 6.35 29.26 10.25
C ASN A 294 6.72 30.72 9.93
N ALA A 295 5.97 31.42 9.08
CA ALA A 295 6.33 32.77 8.64
C ALA A 295 6.25 33.83 9.76
N GLY A 296 5.37 33.63 10.76
CA GLY A 296 5.12 34.61 11.82
C GLY A 296 4.36 35.86 11.33
N TRP A 297 4.41 36.93 12.12
CA TRP A 297 3.84 38.25 11.78
C TRP A 297 4.72 39.39 12.30
N ASN A 298 4.79 40.51 11.58
CA ASN A 298 5.61 41.65 11.99
C ASN A 298 4.87 42.56 12.99
N LEU A 299 5.51 42.85 14.13
CA LEU A 299 5.06 43.82 15.13
C LEU A 299 5.82 45.14 14.99
N THR A 300 5.11 46.26 15.02
CA THR A 300 5.66 47.62 15.10
C THR A 300 4.95 48.39 16.20
N ALA A 301 5.61 49.42 16.76
CA ALA A 301 4.99 50.38 17.66
C ALA A 301 5.12 51.78 17.04
N GLN A 302 3.98 52.46 16.85
CA GLN A 302 3.93 53.79 16.22
C GLN A 302 4.64 53.84 14.84
N GLY A 303 4.60 52.74 14.08
CA GLY A 303 5.25 52.63 12.77
C GLY A 303 6.77 52.47 12.80
N ALA A 304 7.39 52.27 13.97
CA ALA A 304 8.82 52.07 14.13
C ALA A 304 9.17 50.67 14.69
N ASN A 305 10.46 50.32 14.64
CA ASN A 305 11.05 49.11 15.26
C ASN A 305 10.38 47.79 14.84
N SER A 306 10.22 47.56 13.54
CA SER A 306 9.64 46.31 13.02
C SER A 306 10.46 45.10 13.46
N SER A 307 9.79 44.11 14.01
CA SER A 307 10.35 42.81 14.35
C SER A 307 9.36 41.71 13.95
N ASN A 308 9.86 40.56 13.50
CA ASN A 308 9.00 39.41 13.22
C ASN A 308 8.77 38.64 14.52
N VAL A 309 7.50 38.34 14.82
CA VAL A 309 7.08 37.44 15.88
C VAL A 309 6.86 36.07 15.24
N ALA A 310 7.79 35.16 15.47
CA ALA A 310 7.73 33.82 14.92
C ALA A 310 6.58 33.00 15.53
N ALA A 311 6.23 31.88 14.89
CA ALA A 311 5.22 30.98 15.42
C ALA A 311 5.59 30.51 16.83
N SER A 312 4.65 30.65 17.78
CA SER A 312 4.82 30.34 19.21
C SER A 312 5.66 31.32 20.03
N GLU A 313 6.15 32.42 19.46
CA GLU A 313 6.77 33.47 20.27
C GLU A 313 5.73 34.24 21.09
N THR A 314 6.16 34.75 22.24
CA THR A 314 5.32 35.55 23.13
C THR A 314 5.67 37.02 22.98
N VAL A 315 4.65 37.86 22.86
CA VAL A 315 4.77 39.31 22.98
C VAL A 315 4.32 39.72 24.37
N ASP A 316 5.20 40.37 25.13
CA ASP A 316 4.85 40.99 26.41
C ASP A 316 4.44 42.45 26.20
N LEU A 317 3.23 42.80 26.63
CA LEU A 317 2.71 44.16 26.57
C LEU A 317 2.83 44.76 27.97
N ASN A 318 3.93 45.46 28.24
CA ASN A 318 4.23 46.01 29.56
C ASN A 318 4.15 47.54 29.62
N ASN A 319 3.93 48.04 30.84
CA ASN A 319 4.12 49.43 31.21
C ASN A 319 5.06 49.43 32.43
N THR A 320 6.08 50.26 32.39
CA THR A 320 7.14 50.31 33.42
C THR A 320 7.02 51.46 34.40
N ASP A 321 6.20 52.48 34.12
CA ASP A 321 6.00 53.64 35.00
C ASP A 321 4.81 53.49 35.95
N GLY A 322 3.98 52.46 35.74
CA GLY A 322 2.81 52.15 36.54
C GLY A 322 1.58 53.02 36.24
N ASN A 323 1.65 53.94 35.27
CA ASN A 323 0.54 54.84 34.97
C ASN A 323 -0.57 54.18 34.14
N ILE A 324 -0.24 53.13 33.39
CA ILE A 324 -1.19 52.29 32.65
C ILE A 324 -1.19 50.88 33.24
N VAL A 325 -2.37 50.41 33.61
CA VAL A 325 -2.61 49.02 33.99
C VAL A 325 -2.90 48.22 32.73
N VAL A 326 -2.00 47.30 32.39
CA VAL A 326 -2.19 46.33 31.31
C VAL A 326 -2.59 44.99 31.93
N SER A 327 -3.72 44.42 31.51
CA SER A 327 -4.23 43.16 32.09
C SER A 327 -4.78 42.22 31.01
N LYS A 328 -4.55 40.91 31.20
CA LYS A 328 -5.08 39.81 30.37
C LYS A 328 -5.55 38.70 31.30
N GLU A 329 -6.84 38.40 31.24
CA GLU A 329 -7.43 37.33 32.06
C GLU A 329 -7.09 35.95 31.47
N ALA A 330 -6.76 34.98 32.33
CA ALA A 330 -6.42 33.64 31.88
C ALA A 330 -7.61 32.99 31.13
N GLY A 331 -7.32 32.41 29.96
CA GLY A 331 -8.36 31.81 29.10
C GLY A 331 -9.17 32.81 28.27
N LYS A 332 -8.84 34.11 28.30
CA LYS A 332 -9.43 35.12 27.40
C LYS A 332 -8.40 35.72 26.47
N ASP A 333 -8.83 36.06 25.26
CA ASP A 333 -7.98 36.70 24.25
C ASP A 333 -7.89 38.22 24.40
N GLU A 334 -8.72 38.82 25.24
CA GLU A 334 -8.79 40.26 25.51
C GLU A 334 -7.60 40.77 26.33
N VAL A 335 -7.05 41.92 25.93
CA VAL A 335 -6.06 42.70 26.68
C VAL A 335 -6.68 44.06 26.98
N THR A 336 -6.81 44.40 28.26
CA THR A 336 -7.39 45.67 28.71
C THR A 336 -6.31 46.65 29.14
N PHE A 337 -6.44 47.90 28.66
CA PHE A 337 -5.60 49.03 29.04
C PHE A 337 -6.44 50.04 29.82
N ASN A 338 -6.06 50.31 31.07
CA ASN A 338 -6.72 51.30 31.93
C ASN A 338 -5.69 52.27 32.51
N LEU A 339 -6.12 53.47 32.90
CA LEU A 339 -5.32 54.33 33.76
C LEU A 339 -5.25 53.75 35.17
N ALA A 340 -4.08 53.84 35.81
CA ALA A 340 -3.97 53.59 37.24
C ALA A 340 -4.80 54.62 38.03
N LYS A 341 -5.27 54.21 39.21
CA LYS A 341 -6.08 55.06 40.08
C LYS A 341 -5.28 56.25 40.61
N ASP A 342 -4.01 56.00 40.88
CA ASP A 342 -3.00 57.00 41.22
C ASP A 342 -1.97 57.00 40.08
N ILE A 343 -1.65 58.18 39.57
CA ILE A 343 -0.66 58.36 38.50
C ILE A 343 0.50 59.20 39.03
N THR A 344 1.71 58.83 38.62
CA THR A 344 2.92 59.61 38.87
C THR A 344 3.31 60.33 37.59
N VAL A 345 3.17 61.64 37.58
CA VAL A 345 3.50 62.50 36.45
C VAL A 345 4.42 63.62 36.91
N GLY A 346 5.39 64.01 36.09
CA GLY A 346 6.27 65.14 36.42
C GLY A 346 5.54 66.49 36.39
N SER A 347 4.49 66.62 35.57
CA SER A 347 3.62 67.79 35.56
C SER A 347 2.25 67.48 34.95
N LEU A 348 1.22 68.18 35.44
CA LEU A 348 -0.11 68.25 34.83
C LEU A 348 -0.38 69.70 34.41
N THR A 349 -0.71 69.90 33.13
CA THR A 349 -1.19 71.19 32.62
C THR A 349 -2.66 71.07 32.24
N ALA A 350 -3.52 71.82 32.90
CA ALA A 350 -4.96 71.87 32.64
C ALA A 350 -5.39 73.33 32.46
N GLY A 351 -5.48 73.76 31.19
CA GLY A 351 -5.67 75.18 30.87
C GLY A 351 -4.53 76.03 31.43
N ASP A 352 -4.86 77.07 32.19
CA ASP A 352 -3.89 77.97 32.81
C ASP A 352 -3.26 77.42 34.12
N THR A 353 -3.72 76.27 34.59
CA THR A 353 -3.21 75.64 35.81
C THR A 353 -2.11 74.64 35.49
N LYS A 354 -0.97 74.78 36.17
CA LYS A 354 0.12 73.83 36.14
C LYS A 354 0.35 73.27 37.54
N VAL A 355 0.34 71.94 37.65
CA VAL A 355 0.76 71.21 38.84
C VAL A 355 2.08 70.54 38.50
N GLU A 356 3.11 70.80 39.29
CA GLU A 356 4.45 70.21 39.14
C GLU A 356 5.10 70.07 40.52
N ASP A 357 6.31 69.52 40.57
CA ASP A 357 7.05 69.30 41.83
C ASP A 357 7.18 70.55 42.72
N LYS A 358 7.13 71.75 42.12
CA LYS A 358 7.21 73.03 42.85
C LYS A 358 5.89 73.45 43.50
N GLY A 359 4.76 72.86 43.11
CA GLY A 359 3.42 73.18 43.60
C GLY A 359 2.42 73.49 42.49
N ILE A 360 1.45 74.36 42.79
CA ILE A 360 0.38 74.76 41.87
C ILE A 360 0.65 76.18 41.38
N THR A 361 0.61 76.38 40.07
CA THR A 361 0.70 77.69 39.42
C THR A 361 -0.55 77.92 38.59
N VAL A 362 -1.20 79.08 38.75
CA VAL A 362 -2.28 79.54 37.88
C VAL A 362 -1.81 80.79 37.14
N SER A 363 -1.72 80.69 35.82
CA SER A 363 -1.38 81.83 34.96
C SER A 363 -2.60 82.74 34.82
N ASN A 364 -2.56 83.95 35.38
CA ASN A 364 -3.68 84.90 35.32
C ASN A 364 -3.65 85.82 34.08
N GLY A 365 -3.01 85.38 32.99
CA GLY A 365 -2.84 86.15 31.75
C GLY A 365 -1.90 87.35 31.85
N THR A 366 -1.41 87.72 33.04
CA THR A 366 -0.49 88.85 33.23
C THR A 366 0.93 88.33 33.42
N ALA A 367 1.84 88.71 32.52
CA ALA A 367 3.23 88.27 32.56
C ALA A 367 3.90 88.62 33.92
N GLY A 368 4.53 87.62 34.53
CA GLY A 368 5.29 87.77 35.77
C GLY A 368 4.46 87.88 37.05
N LYS A 369 3.14 87.66 37.00
CA LYS A 369 2.27 87.74 38.18
C LYS A 369 1.37 86.51 38.40
N PRO A 370 1.88 85.26 38.27
CA PRO A 370 1.06 84.09 38.51
C PRO A 370 0.63 84.00 39.97
N VAL A 371 -0.48 83.29 40.22
CA VAL A 371 -0.80 82.83 41.57
C VAL A 371 -0.08 81.51 41.78
N THR A 372 0.74 81.41 42.83
CA THR A 372 1.49 80.19 43.13
C THR A 372 1.24 79.73 44.56
N LEU A 373 1.02 78.43 44.72
CA LEU A 373 1.00 77.76 46.02
C LEU A 373 2.13 76.74 46.02
N THR A 374 3.15 76.99 46.83
CA THR A 374 4.37 76.17 46.91
C THR A 374 4.62 75.75 48.36
N LYS A 375 5.70 74.99 48.59
CA LYS A 375 6.17 74.67 49.95
C LYS A 375 6.49 75.91 50.80
N ASP A 376 6.74 77.07 50.17
CA ASP A 376 7.09 78.32 50.84
C ASP A 376 5.86 79.20 51.13
N GLY A 377 4.67 78.75 50.73
CA GLY A 377 3.39 79.43 50.96
C GLY A 377 2.69 79.90 49.68
N LEU A 378 1.74 80.82 49.87
CA LEU A 378 0.96 81.46 48.80
C LEU A 378 1.63 82.77 48.34
N ASP A 379 1.97 82.85 47.06
CA ASP A 379 2.20 84.13 46.38
C ASP A 379 0.98 84.43 45.50
N ASN A 380 0.23 85.48 45.84
CA ASN A 380 -0.95 85.89 45.10
C ASN A 380 -0.63 86.74 43.86
N GLY A 381 0.65 86.88 43.47
CA GLY A 381 1.05 87.61 42.26
C GLY A 381 0.72 89.11 42.31
N GLY A 382 0.64 89.69 43.51
CA GLY A 382 0.20 91.07 43.72
C GLY A 382 -1.31 91.31 43.53
N ASN A 383 -2.12 90.25 43.40
CA ASN A 383 -3.57 90.36 43.34
C ASN A 383 -4.16 90.63 44.74
N LYS A 384 -5.36 91.20 44.81
CA LYS A 384 -6.11 91.29 46.07
C LYS A 384 -6.57 89.90 46.50
N VAL A 385 -6.45 89.60 47.79
CA VAL A 385 -7.17 88.48 48.40
C VAL A 385 -8.52 89.02 48.86
N VAL A 386 -9.59 88.60 48.18
CA VAL A 386 -10.98 89.04 48.46
C VAL A 386 -11.72 87.95 49.24
N ASN A 387 -12.84 88.30 49.86
CA ASN A 387 -13.67 87.39 50.66
C ASN A 387 -12.95 86.79 51.89
N VAL A 388 -12.03 87.56 52.48
CA VAL A 388 -11.39 87.22 53.76
C VAL A 388 -12.37 87.55 54.89
N ALA A 389 -12.83 86.52 55.61
CA ALA A 389 -13.63 86.69 56.82
C ALA A 389 -12.87 87.52 57.87
N ALA A 390 -13.58 88.12 58.83
CA ALA A 390 -12.90 88.81 59.92
C ALA A 390 -12.12 87.78 60.75
N GLY A 391 -10.79 87.94 60.83
CA GLY A 391 -9.95 87.07 61.65
C GLY A 391 -10.10 87.36 63.13
N ASP A 392 -9.71 86.43 64.00
CA ASP A 392 -9.69 86.73 65.43
C ASP A 392 -8.60 87.75 65.77
N ILE A 393 -8.90 88.71 66.66
CA ILE A 393 -7.94 89.70 67.15
C ILE A 393 -7.55 89.32 68.59
N ASN A 394 -6.52 88.48 68.72
CA ASN A 394 -5.93 88.09 70.00
C ASN A 394 -4.43 87.78 69.83
N ALA A 395 -3.69 87.63 70.94
CA ALA A 395 -2.23 87.49 70.93
C ALA A 395 -1.69 86.23 70.23
N ALA A 396 -2.52 85.20 70.07
CA ALA A 396 -2.15 83.94 69.43
C ALA A 396 -2.66 83.82 67.99
N SER A 397 -3.39 84.83 67.49
CA SER A 397 -4.04 84.76 66.18
C SER A 397 -3.03 84.69 65.04
N THR A 398 -3.25 83.73 64.15
CA THR A 398 -2.55 83.59 62.85
C THR A 398 -3.48 83.92 61.68
N ASP A 399 -4.66 84.46 61.97
CA ASP A 399 -5.66 84.78 60.96
C ASP A 399 -5.25 86.02 60.17
N ALA A 400 -5.63 86.05 58.89
CA ALA A 400 -5.54 87.27 58.10
C ALA A 400 -6.55 88.30 58.63
N VAL A 401 -6.11 89.54 58.81
CA VAL A 401 -7.01 90.66 59.11
C VAL A 401 -7.56 91.24 57.81
N ASN A 402 -8.86 91.52 57.77
CA ASN A 402 -9.49 92.16 56.61
C ASN A 402 -9.67 93.68 56.82
N GLY A 403 -10.08 94.37 55.76
CA GLY A 403 -10.23 95.82 55.77
C GLY A 403 -11.25 96.36 56.78
N SER A 404 -12.33 95.62 57.08
CA SER A 404 -13.33 96.09 58.04
C SER A 404 -12.81 96.08 59.48
N GLN A 405 -11.94 95.12 59.82
CA GLN A 405 -11.29 95.08 61.13
C GLN A 405 -10.32 96.24 61.33
N LEU A 406 -9.47 96.53 60.34
CA LEU A 406 -8.56 97.66 60.40
C LEU A 406 -9.33 98.99 60.43
N PHE A 407 -10.41 99.09 59.65
CA PHE A 407 -11.31 100.24 59.68
C PHE A 407 -11.96 100.45 61.06
N ASN A 408 -12.47 99.39 61.69
CA ASN A 408 -13.05 99.46 63.03
C ASN A 408 -12.02 99.88 64.09
N ASN A 409 -10.77 99.42 63.98
CA ASN A 409 -9.69 99.88 64.87
C ASN A 409 -9.38 101.37 64.68
N ALA A 410 -9.25 101.83 63.42
CA ALA A 410 -9.06 103.25 63.12
C ALA A 410 -10.22 104.11 63.63
N ARG A 411 -11.46 103.61 63.50
CA ARG A 411 -12.67 104.27 64.01
C ARG A 411 -12.64 104.39 65.53
N SER A 412 -12.26 103.33 66.23
CA SER A 412 -12.12 103.36 67.70
C SER A 412 -11.15 104.44 68.17
N ILE A 413 -10.06 104.69 67.43
CA ILE A 413 -9.09 105.75 67.74
C ILE A 413 -9.70 107.13 67.46
N ALA A 414 -10.34 107.32 66.31
CA ALA A 414 -11.00 108.57 65.96
C ALA A 414 -12.06 108.98 67.01
N ASP A 415 -12.91 108.02 67.40
CA ASP A 415 -13.94 108.23 68.42
C ASP A 415 -13.32 108.59 69.79
N SER A 416 -12.18 107.99 70.13
CA SER A 416 -11.45 108.29 71.38
C SER A 416 -10.82 109.69 71.40
N LEU A 417 -10.43 110.23 70.25
CA LEU A 417 -9.97 111.62 70.13
C LEU A 417 -11.15 112.61 70.25
N GLY A 418 -12.32 112.27 69.71
CA GLY A 418 -13.44 113.21 69.67
C GLY A 418 -13.13 114.44 68.82
N GLY A 419 -13.71 115.60 69.14
CA GLY A 419 -13.48 116.84 68.38
C GLY A 419 -13.86 116.76 66.89
N GLY A 420 -14.74 115.83 66.51
CA GLY A 420 -15.09 115.60 65.11
C GLY A 420 -14.08 114.77 64.29
N SER A 421 -13.10 114.13 64.94
CA SER A 421 -12.22 113.15 64.28
C SER A 421 -13.04 112.00 63.68
N ALA A 422 -12.66 111.53 62.49
CA ALA A 422 -13.31 110.42 61.79
C ALA A 422 -12.31 109.69 60.89
N VAL A 423 -12.60 108.45 60.52
CA VAL A 423 -11.80 107.70 59.53
C VAL A 423 -12.09 108.24 58.12
N LYS A 424 -11.04 108.58 57.38
CA LYS A 424 -11.13 109.06 55.99
C LYS A 424 -11.34 107.90 55.02
N SER A 425 -11.67 108.21 53.77
CA SER A 425 -11.86 107.21 52.70
C SER A 425 -10.59 106.39 52.38
N ASP A 426 -9.41 106.89 52.73
CA ASP A 426 -8.13 106.18 52.61
C ASP A 426 -7.80 105.29 53.83
N GLY A 427 -8.69 105.26 54.83
CA GLY A 427 -8.51 104.49 56.07
C GLY A 427 -7.71 105.21 57.16
N THR A 428 -7.19 106.41 56.92
CA THR A 428 -6.45 107.18 57.94
C THR A 428 -7.38 107.90 58.93
N VAL A 429 -6.92 108.11 60.16
CA VAL A 429 -7.66 108.88 61.17
C VAL A 429 -7.52 110.38 60.88
N GLY A 430 -8.63 111.09 60.72
CA GLY A 430 -8.68 112.53 60.57
C GLY A 430 -8.34 113.27 61.87
N ALA A 431 -7.71 114.44 61.76
CA ALA A 431 -7.37 115.24 62.93
C ALA A 431 -8.65 115.72 63.67
N PRO A 432 -8.69 115.67 65.01
CA PRO A 432 -9.77 116.31 65.78
C PRO A 432 -9.71 117.83 65.62
N THR A 433 -10.77 118.53 66.02
CA THR A 433 -10.79 119.98 66.24
C THR A 433 -11.30 120.25 67.65
N TYR A 434 -10.45 120.83 68.47
CA TYR A 434 -10.81 121.32 69.81
C TYR A 434 -10.86 122.84 69.78
N ASN A 435 -11.98 123.40 70.21
CA ASN A 435 -12.20 124.83 70.29
C ASN A 435 -11.99 125.27 71.73
N VAL A 436 -10.82 125.88 72.00
CA VAL A 436 -10.46 126.36 73.35
C VAL A 436 -10.71 127.86 73.42
N ALA A 437 -11.55 128.31 74.35
CA ALA A 437 -11.87 129.71 74.52
C ALA A 437 -10.71 130.47 75.18
N ASN A 438 -10.37 131.63 74.64
CA ASN A 438 -9.46 132.59 75.24
C ASN A 438 -10.23 133.34 76.36
N PRO A 439 -9.76 133.29 77.62
CA PRO A 439 -10.47 133.88 78.73
C PRO A 439 -10.47 135.42 78.72
N ALA A 440 -9.57 136.07 77.97
CA ALA A 440 -9.49 137.53 77.92
C ALA A 440 -10.64 138.17 77.12
N ASP A 441 -11.04 137.53 76.01
CA ASP A 441 -11.99 138.10 75.04
C ASP A 441 -13.09 137.14 74.58
N GLY A 442 -13.08 135.89 75.06
CA GLY A 442 -14.04 134.85 74.67
C GLY A 442 -13.82 134.29 73.26
N SER A 443 -12.79 134.70 72.53
CA SER A 443 -12.48 134.19 71.18
C SER A 443 -12.05 132.72 71.23
N SER A 444 -12.44 131.91 70.24
CA SER A 444 -12.13 130.48 70.22
C SER A 444 -10.88 130.19 69.37
N LYS A 445 -9.88 129.52 69.96
CA LYS A 445 -8.70 128.99 69.26
C LYS A 445 -8.94 127.52 68.88
N ALA A 446 -9.01 127.25 67.59
CA ALA A 446 -9.08 125.88 67.08
C ALA A 446 -7.68 125.25 67.07
N VAL A 447 -7.56 124.07 67.69
CA VAL A 447 -6.34 123.25 67.69
C VAL A 447 -6.70 121.81 67.34
N ASN A 448 -5.78 121.10 66.70
CA ASN A 448 -6.11 119.88 65.97
C ASN A 448 -5.47 118.59 66.50
N ASN A 449 -4.96 118.64 67.73
CA ASN A 449 -4.47 117.48 68.46
C ASN A 449 -4.61 117.70 69.97
N VAL A 450 -4.54 116.60 70.73
CA VAL A 450 -4.74 116.63 72.19
C VAL A 450 -3.65 117.45 72.88
N GLY A 451 -2.39 117.33 72.44
CA GLY A 451 -1.26 118.06 73.04
C GLY A 451 -1.45 119.57 72.96
N ASP A 452 -1.83 120.08 71.78
CA ASP A 452 -2.08 121.49 71.56
C ASP A 452 -3.34 121.98 72.30
N ALA A 453 -4.39 121.16 72.41
CA ALA A 453 -5.59 121.48 73.20
C ALA A 453 -5.28 121.63 74.68
N VAL A 454 -4.53 120.68 75.25
CA VAL A 454 -4.10 120.75 76.65
C VAL A 454 -3.18 121.95 76.88
N THR A 455 -2.27 122.22 75.94
CA THR A 455 -1.38 123.40 76.02
C THR A 455 -2.17 124.70 75.98
N ALA A 456 -3.11 124.85 75.02
CA ALA A 456 -3.94 126.05 74.91
C ALA A 456 -4.81 126.28 76.16
N LEU A 457 -5.36 125.22 76.75
CA LEU A 457 -6.11 125.32 78.01
C LEU A 457 -5.18 125.70 79.17
N ASN A 458 -3.98 125.12 79.24
CA ASN A 458 -2.99 125.46 80.26
C ASN A 458 -2.58 126.93 80.19
N ASP A 459 -2.36 127.47 78.97
CA ASP A 459 -2.05 128.88 78.76
C ASP A 459 -3.21 129.79 79.15
N ALA A 460 -4.45 129.42 78.79
CA ALA A 460 -5.65 130.13 79.18
C ALA A 460 -5.81 130.23 80.70
N VAL A 461 -5.69 129.12 81.43
CA VAL A 461 -5.83 129.09 82.89
C VAL A 461 -4.69 129.86 83.59
N ASN A 462 -3.50 129.92 82.98
CA ASN A 462 -2.36 130.67 83.51
C ASN A 462 -2.34 132.16 83.13
N SER A 463 -3.20 132.59 82.22
CA SER A 463 -3.34 134.01 81.87
C SER A 463 -3.91 134.79 83.06
N PRO A 464 -3.28 135.90 83.49
CA PRO A 464 -3.72 136.62 84.68
C PRO A 464 -4.94 137.50 84.40
N LEU A 465 -5.72 137.78 85.44
CA LEU A 465 -6.74 138.82 85.47
C LEU A 465 -6.07 140.18 85.72
N THR A 466 -6.47 141.22 84.97
CA THR A 466 -5.97 142.60 85.13
C THR A 466 -6.96 143.44 85.93
N PHE A 467 -6.46 144.20 86.90
CA PHE A 467 -7.23 145.11 87.75
C PHE A 467 -6.63 146.52 87.66
N ALA A 468 -7.48 147.54 87.61
CA ALA A 468 -7.10 148.95 87.64
C ALA A 468 -7.81 149.67 88.80
N GLY A 469 -7.09 150.51 89.53
CA GLY A 469 -7.66 151.43 90.52
C GLY A 469 -7.73 152.87 89.99
N ASP A 470 -8.34 153.78 90.76
CA ASP A 470 -8.59 155.18 90.36
C ASP A 470 -7.32 155.97 89.99
N SER A 471 -6.13 155.55 90.46
CA SER A 471 -4.84 156.15 90.09
C SER A 471 -4.30 155.71 88.72
N GLY A 472 -5.07 154.93 87.95
CA GLY A 472 -4.75 154.51 86.58
C GLY A 472 -3.63 153.48 86.44
N THR A 473 -3.05 152.99 87.53
CA THR A 473 -1.97 151.97 87.50
C THR A 473 -2.58 150.57 87.54
N GLU A 474 -2.41 149.79 86.47
CA GLU A 474 -2.89 148.42 86.40
C GLU A 474 -1.97 147.45 87.15
N PHE A 475 -2.53 146.40 87.76
CA PHE A 475 -1.80 145.25 88.27
C PHE A 475 -2.53 143.95 87.91
N THR A 476 -1.79 142.85 87.79
CA THR A 476 -2.35 141.57 87.38
C THR A 476 -2.31 140.54 88.51
N ARG A 477 -3.23 139.57 88.48
CA ARG A 477 -3.30 138.45 89.42
C ARG A 477 -3.66 137.18 88.67
N LYS A 478 -2.95 136.09 88.93
CA LYS A 478 -3.31 134.78 88.37
C LYS A 478 -4.69 134.35 88.88
N LEU A 479 -5.44 133.64 88.05
CA LEU A 479 -6.70 133.01 88.46
C LEU A 479 -6.48 132.20 89.75
N GLY A 480 -7.33 132.41 90.76
CA GLY A 480 -7.18 131.82 92.10
C GLY A 480 -6.37 132.63 93.12
N SER A 481 -5.79 133.78 92.76
CA SER A 481 -5.06 134.66 93.71
C SER A 481 -5.99 135.61 94.49
N LYS A 482 -5.61 136.00 95.73
CA LYS A 482 -6.35 136.97 96.57
C LYS A 482 -6.02 138.43 96.21
N ILE A 483 -6.99 139.33 96.35
CA ILE A 483 -6.80 140.78 96.17
C ILE A 483 -7.25 141.53 97.42
N ASN A 484 -6.37 142.37 97.95
CA ASN A 484 -6.68 143.28 99.04
C ASN A 484 -6.84 144.70 98.46
N VAL A 485 -8.01 145.31 98.67
CA VAL A 485 -8.32 146.70 98.29
C VAL A 485 -8.28 147.53 99.57
N LYS A 486 -7.51 148.62 99.62
CA LYS A 486 -7.40 149.52 100.78
C LYS A 486 -7.68 150.96 100.33
N GLY A 487 -8.64 151.64 100.95
CA GLY A 487 -8.93 153.07 100.72
C GLY A 487 -8.01 153.97 101.56
N GLY A 488 -7.53 155.07 100.99
CA GLY A 488 -6.56 155.98 101.64
C GLY A 488 -7.09 157.39 101.95
N ALA A 489 -8.40 157.61 101.84
CA ALA A 489 -9.00 158.91 102.09
C ALA A 489 -9.31 159.11 103.58
N ASP A 490 -8.97 160.29 104.09
CA ASP A 490 -9.34 160.77 105.43
C ASP A 490 -10.88 160.86 105.55
N GLU A 491 -11.45 160.25 106.58
CA GLU A 491 -12.89 160.04 106.76
C GLU A 491 -13.69 161.36 106.70
N ALA A 492 -13.09 162.46 107.17
CA ALA A 492 -13.70 163.79 107.13
C ALA A 492 -13.76 164.42 105.71
N LYS A 493 -13.10 163.82 104.71
CA LYS A 493 -13.05 164.28 103.32
C LYS A 493 -13.82 163.37 102.36
N LEU A 494 -14.53 162.37 102.87
CA LEU A 494 -15.40 161.54 102.05
C LEU A 494 -16.72 162.28 101.79
N SER A 495 -16.98 162.61 100.52
CA SER A 495 -18.31 162.98 100.04
C SER A 495 -19.09 161.73 99.62
N ASP A 496 -20.42 161.76 99.76
CA ASP A 496 -21.32 160.67 99.34
C ASP A 496 -21.04 160.24 97.89
N GLY A 497 -20.78 158.94 97.69
CA GLY A 497 -20.49 158.32 96.38
C GLY A 497 -19.12 157.65 96.25
N ASN A 498 -18.22 157.82 97.22
CA ASN A 498 -16.92 157.13 97.25
C ASN A 498 -16.98 155.82 98.06
N ILE A 499 -16.24 154.79 97.62
CA ILE A 499 -16.12 153.51 98.34
C ILE A 499 -15.32 153.73 99.64
N GLY A 500 -16.02 153.83 100.77
CA GLY A 500 -15.43 153.78 102.11
C GLY A 500 -15.04 152.35 102.46
N VAL A 501 -13.78 151.97 102.20
CA VAL A 501 -13.24 150.67 102.67
C VAL A 501 -12.81 150.83 104.12
N VAL A 502 -13.68 150.44 105.06
CA VAL A 502 -13.39 150.45 106.50
C VAL A 502 -13.01 149.03 106.93
N GLY A 503 -11.73 148.80 107.21
CA GLY A 503 -11.19 147.48 107.55
C GLY A 503 -9.67 147.46 107.70
#